data_AF-A0A9W4NP29-F1
#
_entry.id   AF-A0A9W4NP29-F1
#
_cell.length_a   1.000
_cell.length_b   1.000
_cell.length_c   1.000
_cell.angle_alpha   90.00
_cell.angle_beta   90.00
_cell.angle_gamma   90.00
#
_symmetry.space_group_name_H-M   'P 1'
#
loop_
_entity.id
_entity.type
_entity.pdbx_description
1 polymer ?
#
loop_
_entity_poly.entity_id
_entity_poly.type
_entity_poly.pdbx_seq_one_letter_code
_entity_poly.pdbx_strand_id
1 'polypeptide(L)'
;MVNTDKPYEPETSAEYFVSNILPLCNGPSVTLRLKPSNKEYVVSKTLLCAESPVFSAMFNGNFKESQQQEVTIEEMKDIVSVPNFQAFVQWLYQRTIQFDIEDPEKNISSAMELARLGDMYKIHRLEQDMAYYIRQILLSDLDPDEDEPPTWRFPGANTDCLNHDHIVSATLLPPGNPVRTLLVEACVDGFLRVPNHKFSKEIMEYPSFGVEILQVVGRLVHEPRDNDEMFYFADPISNILLRIGQDCRVTYEDGKPVE
;
A
#
# COMPACT_ATOMS: atom_id res chain seq x y z
N MET A 1 -27.00 -34.23 9.73
CA MET A 1 -25.63 -33.80 10.05
C MET A 1 -24.83 -33.93 8.77
N VAL A 2 -24.70 -32.84 8.01
CA VAL A 2 -23.81 -32.79 6.85
C VAL A 2 -22.59 -32.02 7.33
N ASN A 3 -21.53 -32.74 7.64
CA ASN A 3 -20.21 -32.18 7.77
C ASN A 3 -19.46 -32.57 6.50
N THR A 4 -19.34 -31.63 5.56
CA THR A 4 -18.40 -31.75 4.45
C THR A 4 -17.27 -30.80 4.77
N ASP A 5 -16.28 -31.30 5.49
CA ASP A 5 -14.96 -30.72 5.57
C ASP A 5 -14.39 -30.70 4.15
N LYS A 6 -14.53 -29.56 3.46
CA LYS A 6 -13.65 -29.27 2.33
C LYS A 6 -12.30 -28.88 2.94
N PRO A 7 -11.19 -29.56 2.59
CA PRO A 7 -9.88 -29.15 3.04
C PRO A 7 -9.63 -27.70 2.58
N TYR A 8 -9.09 -26.89 3.48
CA TYR A 8 -8.63 -25.55 3.18
C TYR A 8 -7.47 -25.65 2.20
N GLU A 9 -7.76 -25.47 0.91
CA GLU A 9 -6.72 -25.32 -0.10
C GLU A 9 -6.15 -23.91 0.01
N PRO A 10 -4.85 -23.75 0.28
CA PRO A 10 -4.24 -22.44 0.24
C PRO A 10 -4.36 -21.89 -1.18
N GLU A 11 -4.78 -20.63 -1.31
CA GLU A 11 -4.95 -19.91 -2.59
C GLU A 11 -3.67 -19.85 -3.45
N THR A 12 -2.55 -20.39 -2.94
CA THR A 12 -1.24 -20.43 -3.56
C THR A 12 -0.87 -21.77 -4.19
N SER A 13 -1.73 -22.81 -4.11
CA SER A 13 -1.42 -24.12 -4.72
C SER A 13 -1.57 -24.11 -6.25
N ALA A 14 -0.79 -24.96 -6.93
CA ALA A 14 -0.90 -25.13 -8.39
C ALA A 14 -2.29 -25.63 -8.82
N GLU A 15 -2.92 -26.48 -7.99
CA GLU A 15 -4.28 -27.00 -8.21
C GLU A 15 -5.32 -25.88 -8.11
N TYR A 16 -5.18 -24.98 -7.13
CA TYR A 16 -6.02 -23.80 -6.99
C TYR A 16 -5.90 -22.89 -8.22
N PHE A 17 -4.68 -22.66 -8.71
CA PHE A 17 -4.46 -21.87 -9.93
C PHE A 17 -5.16 -22.48 -11.14
N VAL A 18 -4.98 -23.77 -11.40
CA VAL A 18 -5.59 -24.45 -12.57
C VAL A 18 -7.12 -24.45 -12.47
N SER A 19 -7.66 -24.61 -11.27
CA SER A 19 -9.11 -24.73 -11.06
C SER A 19 -9.83 -23.38 -11.02
N ASN A 20 -9.19 -22.33 -10.49
CA ASN A 20 -9.84 -21.05 -10.18
C ASN A 20 -9.32 -19.86 -11.00
N ILE A 21 -8.03 -19.84 -11.37
CA ILE A 21 -7.40 -18.69 -12.05
C ILE A 21 -7.30 -18.92 -13.56
N LEU A 22 -6.83 -20.10 -13.98
CA LEU A 22 -6.68 -20.43 -15.40
C LEU A 22 -7.98 -20.24 -16.21
N PRO A 23 -9.17 -20.61 -15.71
CA PRO A 23 -10.42 -20.34 -16.44
C PRO A 23 -10.70 -18.85 -16.63
N LEU A 24 -10.23 -17.98 -15.74
CA LEU A 24 -10.40 -16.52 -15.83
C LEU A 24 -9.49 -15.91 -16.89
N CYS A 25 -8.33 -16.51 -17.14
CA CYS A 25 -7.41 -16.07 -18.20
C CYS A 25 -7.93 -16.40 -19.60
N ASN A 26 -8.82 -17.38 -19.72
CA ASN A 26 -9.41 -17.83 -20.97
C ASN A 26 -10.79 -17.18 -21.19
N GLY A 27 -11.10 -16.77 -22.42
CA GLY A 27 -12.41 -16.25 -22.78
C GLY A 27 -12.38 -14.95 -23.59
N PRO A 28 -13.49 -14.18 -23.61
CA PRO A 28 -13.56 -12.94 -24.35
C PRO A 28 -12.59 -11.90 -23.79
N SER A 29 -12.03 -11.09 -24.69
CA SER A 29 -11.16 -9.99 -24.33
C SER A 29 -11.88 -8.65 -24.43
N VAL A 30 -11.39 -7.67 -23.68
CA VAL A 30 -11.77 -6.26 -23.78
C VAL A 30 -10.53 -5.41 -24.04
N THR A 31 -10.72 -4.28 -24.70
CA THR A 31 -9.65 -3.33 -25.01
C THR A 31 -9.70 -2.15 -24.04
N LEU A 32 -8.59 -1.90 -23.34
CA LEU A 32 -8.38 -0.72 -22.51
C LEU A 32 -7.50 0.26 -23.29
N ARG A 33 -8.03 1.44 -23.62
CA ARG A 33 -7.28 2.50 -24.33
C ARG A 33 -6.92 3.63 -23.38
N LEU A 34 -5.64 3.96 -23.27
CA LEU A 34 -5.18 5.14 -22.55
C LEU A 34 -5.19 6.39 -23.45
N LYS A 35 -5.61 7.53 -22.90
CA LYS A 35 -5.48 8.84 -23.54
C LYS A 35 -4.71 9.81 -22.63
N PRO A 36 -3.86 10.68 -23.16
CA PRO A 36 -3.67 10.99 -24.59
C PRO A 36 -2.66 10.10 -25.33
N SER A 37 -1.97 9.16 -24.66
CA SER A 37 -0.91 8.34 -25.28
C SER A 37 -1.40 7.42 -26.41
N ASN A 38 -2.71 7.14 -26.49
CA ASN A 38 -3.34 6.20 -27.42
C ASN A 38 -2.75 4.79 -27.34
N LYS A 39 -2.25 4.38 -26.16
CA LYS A 39 -1.81 3.00 -25.91
C LYS A 39 -3.03 2.11 -25.70
N GLU A 40 -3.00 0.91 -26.26
CA GLU A 40 -4.08 -0.06 -26.18
C GLU A 40 -3.59 -1.36 -25.56
N TYR A 41 -4.41 -1.92 -24.69
CA TYR A 41 -4.14 -3.17 -23.98
C TYR A 41 -5.36 -4.07 -24.11
N VAL A 42 -5.16 -5.23 -24.73
CA VAL A 42 -6.20 -6.27 -24.83
C VAL A 42 -6.03 -7.22 -23.66
N VAL A 43 -7.02 -7.29 -22.78
CA VAL A 43 -6.97 -8.08 -21.55
C VAL A 43 -8.18 -9.01 -21.45
N SER A 44 -8.08 -10.05 -20.61
CA SER A 44 -9.20 -10.96 -20.34
C SER A 44 -10.32 -10.20 -19.63
N LYS A 45 -11.50 -10.21 -20.25
CA LYS A 45 -12.70 -9.62 -19.66
C LYS A 45 -13.05 -10.26 -18.33
N THR A 46 -13.02 -11.59 -18.28
CA THR A 46 -13.43 -12.37 -17.12
C THR A 46 -12.54 -12.05 -15.93
N LEU A 47 -11.22 -11.99 -16.16
CA LEU A 47 -10.24 -11.65 -15.14
C LEU A 47 -10.43 -10.21 -14.64
N LEU A 48 -10.54 -9.24 -15.55
CA LEU A 48 -10.73 -7.84 -15.19
C LEU A 48 -12.04 -7.60 -14.41
N CYS A 49 -13.14 -8.24 -14.82
CA CYS A 49 -14.44 -8.12 -14.15
C CYS A 49 -14.49 -8.85 -12.81
N ALA A 50 -13.70 -9.91 -12.63
CA ALA A 50 -13.60 -10.60 -11.33
C ALA A 50 -12.93 -9.72 -10.27
N GLU A 51 -11.94 -8.92 -10.67
CA GLU A 51 -11.19 -8.05 -9.77
C GLU A 51 -11.85 -6.69 -9.52
N SER A 52 -12.71 -6.24 -10.43
CA SER A 52 -13.32 -4.91 -10.36
C SER A 52 -14.82 -4.96 -10.58
N PRO A 53 -15.63 -4.59 -9.57
CA PRO A 53 -17.07 -4.44 -9.77
C PRO A 53 -17.40 -3.30 -10.75
N VAL A 54 -16.53 -2.29 -10.87
CA VAL A 54 -16.69 -1.19 -11.84
C VAL A 54 -16.56 -1.72 -13.26
N PHE A 55 -15.48 -2.46 -13.58
CA PHE A 55 -15.32 -3.05 -14.90
C PHE A 55 -16.39 -4.12 -15.18
N SER A 56 -16.81 -4.88 -14.15
CA SER A 56 -17.92 -5.82 -14.29
C SER A 56 -19.22 -5.12 -14.71
N ALA A 57 -19.60 -4.03 -14.03
CA ALA A 57 -20.77 -3.24 -14.39
C ALA A 57 -20.64 -2.62 -15.79
N MET A 58 -19.44 -2.15 -16.15
CA MET A 58 -19.15 -1.53 -17.43
C MET A 58 -19.27 -2.51 -18.61
N PHE A 59 -18.67 -3.70 -18.51
CA PHE A 59 -18.59 -4.64 -19.64
C PHE A 59 -19.70 -5.70 -19.66
N ASN A 60 -20.42 -5.90 -18.56
CA ASN A 60 -21.57 -6.82 -18.48
C ASN A 60 -22.91 -6.09 -18.35
N GLY A 61 -22.92 -4.77 -18.20
CA GLY A 61 -24.13 -3.95 -18.14
C GLY A 61 -24.68 -3.57 -19.52
N ASN A 62 -25.51 -2.52 -19.55
CA ASN A 62 -26.15 -2.00 -20.76
C ASN A 62 -25.47 -0.74 -21.32
N PHE A 63 -24.17 -0.57 -21.04
CA PHE A 63 -23.40 0.61 -21.46
C PHE A 63 -22.79 0.42 -22.85
N LYS A 64 -22.25 1.49 -23.42
CA LYS A 64 -21.61 1.43 -24.75
C LYS A 64 -20.41 0.50 -24.74
N GLU A 65 -19.68 0.48 -23.63
CA GLU A 65 -18.53 -0.34 -23.33
C GLU A 65 -18.86 -1.84 -23.37
N SER A 66 -20.08 -2.25 -22.98
CA SER A 66 -20.50 -3.65 -23.08
C SER A 66 -20.86 -4.06 -24.52
N GLN A 67 -21.22 -3.13 -25.39
CA GLN A 67 -21.42 -3.43 -26.81
C GLN A 67 -20.10 -3.44 -27.57
N GLN A 68 -19.21 -2.50 -27.25
CA GLN A 68 -17.93 -2.32 -27.95
C GLN A 68 -16.82 -3.22 -27.42
N GLN A 69 -16.96 -3.75 -26.19
CA GLN A 69 -15.90 -4.45 -25.47
C GLN A 69 -14.61 -3.60 -25.39
N GLU A 70 -14.78 -2.29 -25.24
CA GLU A 70 -13.69 -1.30 -25.20
C GLU A 70 -14.05 -0.20 -24.19
N VAL A 71 -13.04 0.29 -23.45
CA VAL A 71 -13.14 1.49 -22.61
C VAL A 71 -11.94 2.40 -22.84
N THR A 72 -12.16 3.70 -22.79
CA THR A 72 -11.10 4.72 -22.73
C THR A 72 -10.87 5.15 -21.29
N ILE A 73 -9.61 5.12 -20.85
CA ILE A 73 -9.14 5.57 -19.55
C ILE A 73 -8.27 6.80 -19.78
N GLU A 74 -8.63 7.90 -19.14
CA GLU A 74 -7.84 9.13 -19.21
C GLU A 74 -6.63 9.03 -18.28
N GLU A 75 -5.46 9.31 -18.81
CA GLU A 75 -4.23 9.49 -18.04
C GLU A 75 -4.41 10.70 -17.14
N MET A 76 -4.15 10.49 -15.86
CA MET A 76 -4.32 11.48 -14.82
C MET A 76 -3.03 11.51 -14.03
N LYS A 77 -2.45 12.70 -13.89
CA LYS A 77 -1.24 12.91 -13.11
C LYS A 77 -1.41 12.27 -11.74
N ASP A 78 -0.40 11.52 -11.32
CA ASP A 78 -0.34 10.81 -10.04
C ASP A 78 -1.41 9.70 -9.88
N ILE A 79 -2.25 9.37 -10.86
CA ILE A 79 -3.26 8.29 -10.74
C ILE A 79 -3.04 7.22 -11.81
N VAL A 80 -2.94 7.64 -13.07
CA VAL A 80 -2.82 6.76 -14.23
C VAL A 80 -1.76 7.30 -15.16
N SER A 81 -0.63 6.59 -15.22
CA SER A 81 0.45 6.80 -16.19
C SER A 81 0.66 5.53 -17.02
N VAL A 82 1.25 5.64 -18.21
CA VAL A 82 1.51 4.48 -19.08
C VAL A 82 2.33 3.37 -18.37
N PRO A 83 3.45 3.66 -17.67
CA PRO A 83 4.22 2.63 -16.99
C PRO A 83 3.43 1.96 -15.86
N ASN A 84 2.73 2.72 -15.03
CA ASN A 84 1.94 2.14 -13.95
C ASN A 84 0.74 1.35 -14.49
N PHE A 85 0.13 1.77 -15.60
CA PHE A 85 -0.91 0.96 -16.23
C PHE A 85 -0.37 -0.37 -16.78
N GLN A 86 0.87 -0.40 -17.29
CA GLN A 86 1.52 -1.66 -17.67
C GLN A 86 1.77 -2.57 -16.45
N ALA A 87 2.21 -2.00 -15.33
CA ALA A 87 2.35 -2.70 -14.06
C ALA A 87 0.99 -3.25 -13.56
N PHE A 88 -0.11 -2.51 -13.73
CA PHE A 88 -1.46 -3.01 -13.45
C PHE A 88 -1.83 -4.22 -14.34
N VAL A 89 -1.55 -4.15 -15.65
CA VAL A 89 -1.79 -5.27 -16.56
C VAL A 89 -0.92 -6.48 -16.18
N GLN A 90 0.35 -6.28 -15.80
CA GLN A 90 1.19 -7.36 -15.28
C GLN A 90 0.58 -7.98 -14.02
N TRP A 91 0.20 -7.15 -13.05
CA TRP A 91 -0.44 -7.58 -11.81
C TRP A 91 -1.70 -8.40 -12.07
N LEU A 92 -2.55 -7.95 -13.00
CA LEU A 92 -3.81 -8.61 -13.33
C LEU A 92 -3.60 -10.09 -13.66
N TYR A 93 -2.53 -10.41 -14.39
CA TYR A 93 -2.22 -11.76 -14.83
C TYR A 93 -1.28 -12.55 -13.91
N GLN A 94 -0.31 -11.88 -13.28
CA GLN A 94 0.77 -12.56 -12.54
C GLN A 94 0.62 -12.45 -11.02
N ARG A 95 -0.22 -11.53 -10.53
CA ARG A 95 -0.34 -11.17 -9.10
C ARG A 95 0.98 -10.70 -8.49
N THR A 96 1.85 -10.17 -9.33
CA THR A 96 3.15 -9.59 -8.96
C THR A 96 3.37 -8.33 -9.75
N ILE A 97 4.05 -7.35 -9.15
CA ILE A 97 4.43 -6.11 -9.81
C ILE A 97 5.93 -5.99 -9.82
N GLN A 98 6.47 -5.59 -10.97
CA GLN A 98 7.87 -5.20 -11.13
C GLN A 98 7.87 -3.80 -11.73
N PHE A 99 8.31 -2.82 -10.94
CA PHE A 99 8.41 -1.44 -11.42
C PHE A 99 9.72 -1.17 -12.16
N ASP A 100 10.73 -2.06 -12.08
CA ASP A 100 12.08 -1.87 -12.62
C ASP A 100 12.71 -0.53 -12.18
N ILE A 101 12.44 -0.12 -10.94
CA ILE A 101 12.96 1.08 -10.31
C ILE A 101 13.91 0.65 -9.19
N GLU A 102 15.15 1.15 -9.20
CA GLU A 102 16.12 0.89 -8.12
C GLU A 102 15.87 1.75 -6.88
N ASP A 103 15.28 2.93 -7.06
CA ASP A 103 15.04 3.92 -6.02
C ASP A 103 13.79 3.55 -5.16
N PRO A 104 13.95 3.24 -3.86
CA PRO A 104 12.84 2.91 -2.97
C PRO A 104 11.75 3.99 -2.92
N GLU A 105 12.12 5.27 -2.95
CA GLU A 105 11.14 6.36 -2.88
C GLU A 105 10.24 6.36 -4.12
N LYS A 106 10.84 6.21 -5.31
CA LYS A 106 10.09 6.14 -6.57
C LYS A 106 9.25 4.87 -6.68
N ASN A 107 9.70 3.76 -6.09
CA ASN A 107 8.90 2.53 -5.98
C ASN A 107 7.64 2.76 -5.15
N ILE A 108 7.76 3.43 -4.00
CA ILE A 108 6.62 3.78 -3.15
C ILE A 108 5.66 4.70 -3.91
N SER A 109 6.18 5.74 -4.58
CA SER A 109 5.37 6.62 -5.43
C SER A 109 4.55 5.84 -6.47
N SER A 110 5.19 4.90 -7.18
CA SER A 110 4.52 4.09 -8.22
C SER A 110 3.45 3.16 -7.65
N ALA A 111 3.73 2.54 -6.49
CA ALA A 111 2.74 1.72 -5.78
C ALA A 111 1.54 2.55 -5.28
N MET A 112 1.76 3.79 -4.86
CA MET A 112 0.69 4.71 -4.47
C MET A 112 -0.19 5.13 -5.66
N GLU A 113 0.38 5.35 -6.85
CA GLU A 113 -0.42 5.59 -8.06
C GLU A 113 -1.32 4.38 -8.37
N LEU A 114 -0.79 3.16 -8.29
CA LEU A 114 -1.58 1.95 -8.48
C LEU A 114 -2.66 1.74 -7.41
N ALA A 115 -2.39 2.13 -6.17
CA ALA A 115 -3.41 2.11 -5.12
C ALA A 115 -4.57 3.08 -5.44
N ARG A 116 -4.28 4.25 -6.02
CA ARG A 116 -5.32 5.20 -6.48
C ARG A 116 -6.10 4.67 -7.68
N LEU A 117 -5.44 3.99 -8.62
CA LEU A 117 -6.11 3.26 -9.69
C LEU A 117 -7.05 2.17 -9.10
N GLY A 118 -6.56 1.45 -8.08
CA GLY A 118 -7.31 0.47 -7.33
C GLY A 118 -8.57 1.07 -6.72
N ASP A 119 -8.45 2.19 -6.01
CA ASP A 119 -9.61 2.87 -5.40
C ASP A 119 -10.61 3.37 -6.45
N MET A 120 -10.12 3.93 -7.56
CA MET A 120 -10.97 4.44 -8.64
C MET A 120 -11.81 3.33 -9.29
N TYR A 121 -11.23 2.15 -9.50
CA TYR A 121 -11.91 0.99 -10.10
C TYR A 121 -12.37 -0.06 -9.08
N LYS A 122 -12.28 0.23 -7.79
CA LYS A 122 -12.67 -0.65 -6.67
C LYS A 122 -12.00 -2.03 -6.70
N ILE A 123 -10.71 -2.04 -6.98
CA ILE A 123 -9.84 -3.23 -7.03
C ILE A 123 -9.15 -3.41 -5.67
N HIS A 124 -9.92 -3.81 -4.66
CA HIS A 124 -9.45 -3.91 -3.27
C HIS A 124 -8.21 -4.78 -3.10
N ARG A 125 -8.09 -5.88 -3.87
CA ARG A 125 -6.93 -6.76 -3.83
C ARG A 125 -5.65 -6.06 -4.29
N LEU A 126 -5.74 -5.21 -5.32
CA LEU A 126 -4.61 -4.41 -5.78
C LEU A 126 -4.15 -3.45 -4.68
N GLU A 127 -5.07 -2.80 -3.98
CA GLU A 127 -4.74 -1.90 -2.86
C GLU A 127 -4.02 -2.64 -1.72
N GLN A 128 -4.46 -3.86 -1.39
CA GLN A 128 -3.80 -4.71 -0.39
C GLN A 128 -2.41 -5.14 -0.84
N ASP A 129 -2.26 -5.58 -2.09
CA ASP A 129 -0.97 -5.98 -2.66
C ASP A 129 0.01 -4.80 -2.72
N MET A 130 -0.46 -3.58 -3.00
CA MET A 130 0.38 -2.36 -2.97
C MET A 130 0.80 -1.98 -1.57
N ALA A 131 -0.08 -2.13 -0.57
CA ALA A 131 0.30 -1.94 0.82
C ALA A 131 1.36 -2.97 1.24
N TYR A 132 1.16 -4.24 0.89
CA TYR A 132 2.16 -5.27 1.16
C TYR A 132 3.51 -4.96 0.50
N TYR A 133 3.50 -4.55 -0.78
CA TYR A 133 4.71 -4.16 -1.51
C TYR A 133 5.46 -3.01 -0.81
N ILE A 134 4.77 -1.93 -0.45
CA ILE A 134 5.37 -0.79 0.27
C ILE A 134 5.92 -1.26 1.61
N ARG A 135 5.20 -2.11 2.35
CA ARG A 135 5.66 -2.64 3.63
C ARG A 135 6.98 -3.39 3.49
N GLN A 136 7.17 -4.18 2.43
CA GLN A 136 8.44 -4.87 2.18
C GLN A 136 9.59 -3.90 1.94
N ILE A 137 9.35 -2.79 1.23
CA ILE A 137 10.34 -1.72 1.05
C ILE A 137 10.73 -1.12 2.40
N LEU A 138 9.74 -0.71 3.19
CA LEU A 138 9.98 -0.10 4.51
C LEU A 138 10.69 -1.04 5.49
N LEU A 139 10.52 -2.35 5.34
CA LEU A 139 11.19 -3.37 6.15
C LEU A 139 12.61 -3.70 5.67
N SER A 140 12.91 -3.50 4.38
CA SER A 140 14.20 -3.90 3.80
C SER A 140 15.37 -3.09 4.35
N ASP A 141 15.12 -1.82 4.71
CA ASP A 141 16.13 -0.92 5.29
C ASP A 141 16.30 -1.10 6.82
N LEU A 142 15.58 -2.05 7.43
CA LEU A 142 15.57 -2.24 8.89
C LEU A 142 16.53 -3.29 9.40
N ASP A 143 17.43 -3.80 8.55
CA ASP A 143 18.36 -4.84 8.96
C ASP A 143 19.19 -4.32 10.14
N PRO A 144 19.01 -4.87 11.36
CA PRO A 144 19.75 -4.41 12.50
C PRO A 144 21.22 -4.77 12.29
N ASP A 145 22.13 -3.83 12.57
CA ASP A 145 23.51 -4.22 12.85
C ASP A 145 23.46 -5.33 13.91
N GLU A 146 24.06 -6.50 13.61
CA GLU A 146 24.01 -7.69 14.48
C GLU A 146 24.50 -7.40 15.92
N ASP A 147 25.24 -6.30 16.08
CA ASP A 147 25.84 -5.84 17.32
C ASP A 147 24.94 -4.91 18.18
N GLU A 148 23.82 -4.40 17.66
CA GLU A 148 22.93 -3.49 18.40
C GLU A 148 21.63 -4.16 18.88
N PRO A 149 21.22 -3.96 20.15
CA PRO A 149 19.94 -4.47 20.64
C PRO A 149 18.77 -3.88 19.82
N PRO A 150 17.70 -4.65 19.52
CA PRO A 150 16.56 -4.20 18.72
C PRO A 150 15.88 -2.92 19.21
N THR A 151 16.06 -2.58 20.49
CA THR A 151 15.55 -1.37 21.13
C THR A 151 16.25 -0.08 20.68
N TRP A 152 17.41 -0.14 20.03
CA TRP A 152 18.19 1.02 19.57
C TRP A 152 17.89 1.46 18.13
N ARG A 153 16.87 0.87 17.51
CA ARG A 153 16.41 1.26 16.18
C ARG A 153 16.15 2.77 16.09
N PHE A 154 16.77 3.42 15.10
CA PHE A 154 16.64 4.86 14.87
C PHE A 154 15.16 5.30 14.78
N PRO A 155 14.74 6.32 15.56
CA PRO A 155 13.40 6.89 15.44
C PRO A 155 13.18 7.47 14.06
N GLY A 156 12.25 6.89 13.30
CA GLY A 156 12.00 7.28 11.92
C GLY A 156 12.50 6.29 10.87
N ALA A 157 13.11 5.17 11.27
CA ALA A 157 13.53 4.11 10.34
C ALA A 157 12.38 3.59 9.45
N ASN A 158 11.15 3.54 9.97
CA ASN A 158 9.94 3.22 9.17
C ASN A 158 9.62 4.24 8.07
N THR A 159 10.22 5.42 8.14
CA THR A 159 9.91 6.56 7.28
C THR A 159 11.11 7.01 6.46
N ASP A 160 12.25 6.32 6.51
CA ASP A 160 13.48 6.80 5.88
C ASP A 160 13.34 6.97 4.37
N CYS A 161 12.70 6.02 3.68
CA CYS A 161 12.34 6.13 2.26
C CYS A 161 11.01 6.86 2.02
N LEU A 162 10.48 7.58 3.02
CA LEU A 162 9.32 8.46 2.86
C LEU A 162 9.75 9.94 2.78
N ASN A 163 9.07 10.66 1.90
CA ASN A 163 9.23 12.10 1.69
C ASN A 163 7.88 12.83 1.81
N HIS A 164 7.91 14.16 1.69
CA HIS A 164 6.73 15.01 1.73
C HIS A 164 5.62 14.56 0.76
N ASP A 165 5.98 14.25 -0.49
CA ASP A 165 5.03 13.90 -1.54
C ASP A 165 4.29 12.59 -1.23
N HIS A 166 4.91 11.65 -0.52
CA HIS A 166 4.25 10.43 -0.05
C HIS A 166 3.18 10.73 1.00
N ILE A 167 3.44 11.63 1.95
CA ILE A 167 2.45 12.01 2.96
C ILE A 167 1.27 12.74 2.30
N VAL A 168 1.55 13.70 1.42
CA VAL A 168 0.51 14.41 0.64
C VAL A 168 -0.29 13.41 -0.20
N SER A 169 0.39 12.50 -0.89
CA SER A 169 -0.23 11.45 -1.71
C SER A 169 -1.15 10.53 -0.93
N ALA A 170 -0.82 10.24 0.33
CA ALA A 170 -1.65 9.38 1.19
C ALA A 170 -3.00 10.02 1.51
N THR A 171 -3.06 11.36 1.55
CA THR A 171 -4.30 12.10 1.81
C THR A 171 -5.32 12.00 0.67
N LEU A 172 -4.85 11.67 -0.55
CA LEU A 172 -5.68 11.46 -1.73
C LEU A 172 -6.39 10.10 -1.72
N LEU A 173 -5.94 9.16 -0.88
CA LEU A 173 -6.59 7.87 -0.67
C LEU A 173 -7.66 8.00 0.42
N PRO A 174 -8.80 7.29 0.33
CA PRO A 174 -9.84 7.36 1.36
C PRO A 174 -9.35 6.79 2.69
N PRO A 175 -9.89 7.26 3.83
CA PRO A 175 -9.63 6.66 5.15
C PRO A 175 -9.92 5.16 5.15
N GLY A 176 -9.02 4.37 5.76
CA GLY A 176 -9.10 2.91 5.78
C GLY A 176 -8.57 2.21 4.52
N ASN A 177 -8.11 2.95 3.49
CA ASN A 177 -7.37 2.34 2.40
C ASN A 177 -6.06 1.70 2.93
N PRO A 178 -5.71 0.46 2.54
CA PRO A 178 -4.55 -0.26 3.07
C PRO A 178 -3.22 0.50 2.97
N VAL A 179 -2.98 1.21 1.87
CA VAL A 179 -1.74 1.98 1.67
C VAL A 179 -1.69 3.20 2.58
N ARG A 180 -2.81 3.93 2.72
CA ARG A 180 -2.91 5.06 3.64
C ARG A 180 -2.71 4.60 5.09
N THR A 181 -3.37 3.53 5.49
CA THR A 181 -3.23 2.96 6.85
C THR A 181 -1.78 2.55 7.13
N LEU A 182 -1.10 1.92 6.18
CA LEU A 182 0.31 1.57 6.32
C LEU A 182 1.21 2.79 6.52
N LEU A 183 1.01 3.87 5.75
CA LEU A 183 1.81 5.10 5.89
C LEU A 183 1.55 5.81 7.21
N VAL A 184 0.30 5.78 7.71
CA VAL A 184 -0.04 6.24 9.06
C VAL A 184 0.75 5.42 10.09
N GLU A 185 0.70 4.10 10.00
CA GLU A 185 1.40 3.15 10.87
C GLU A 185 2.92 3.38 10.88
N ALA A 186 3.51 3.64 9.72
CA ALA A 186 4.93 3.93 9.57
C ALA A 186 5.37 5.19 10.33
N CYS A 187 4.50 6.20 10.41
CA CYS A 187 4.80 7.45 11.10
C CYS A 187 4.73 7.35 12.63
N VAL A 188 4.00 6.36 13.18
CA VAL A 188 3.69 6.26 14.61
C VAL A 188 4.94 6.24 15.48
N ASP A 189 5.92 5.44 15.08
CA ASP A 189 7.20 5.31 15.77
C ASP A 189 7.89 6.67 15.98
N GLY A 190 8.03 7.41 14.87
CA GLY A 190 8.64 8.73 14.86
C GLY A 190 7.91 9.74 15.74
N PHE A 191 6.57 9.76 15.72
CA PHE A 191 5.78 10.68 16.55
C PHE A 191 5.72 10.31 18.03
N LEU A 192 5.94 9.04 18.39
CA LEU A 192 6.01 8.61 19.79
C LEU A 192 7.38 8.90 20.42
N ARG A 193 8.47 8.84 19.62
CA ARG A 193 9.84 8.94 20.13
C ARG A 193 10.55 10.25 19.81
N VAL A 194 10.08 11.03 18.84
CA VAL A 194 10.71 12.29 18.42
C VAL A 194 9.76 13.47 18.63
N PRO A 195 10.11 14.48 19.46
CA PRO A 195 9.26 15.65 19.69
C PRO A 195 8.91 16.44 18.42
N ASN A 196 9.85 16.51 17.46
CA ASN A 196 9.70 17.21 16.17
C ASN A 196 10.01 16.24 15.01
N HIS A 197 9.10 15.29 14.77
CA HIS A 197 9.24 14.37 13.66
C HIS A 197 9.25 15.10 12.30
N LYS A 198 9.97 14.57 11.31
CA LYS A 198 10.16 15.23 9.99
C LYS A 198 8.87 15.58 9.25
N PHE A 199 7.76 14.86 9.54
CA PHE A 199 6.45 15.11 8.94
C PHE A 199 5.48 15.95 9.80
N SER A 200 5.99 16.66 10.81
CA SER A 200 5.14 17.46 11.70
C SER A 200 4.39 18.56 10.95
N LYS A 201 5.00 19.14 9.92
CA LYS A 201 4.38 20.19 9.09
C LYS A 201 3.22 19.64 8.28
N GLU A 202 3.41 18.50 7.63
CA GLU A 202 2.41 17.82 6.80
C GLU A 202 1.20 17.43 7.64
N ILE A 203 1.38 16.96 8.87
CA ILE A 203 0.26 16.66 9.76
C ILE A 203 -0.57 17.89 10.10
N MET A 204 0.07 19.05 10.29
CA MET A 204 -0.64 20.30 10.54
C MET A 204 -1.42 20.78 9.30
N GLU A 205 -0.84 20.59 8.11
CA GLU A 205 -1.48 20.95 6.84
C GLU A 205 -2.61 19.98 6.45
N TYR A 206 -2.48 18.70 6.80
CA TYR A 206 -3.41 17.62 6.47
C TYR A 206 -3.93 16.91 7.73
N PRO A 207 -4.82 17.56 8.51
CA PRO A 207 -5.20 17.09 9.84
C PRO A 207 -5.93 15.74 9.84
N SER A 208 -6.58 15.33 8.75
CA SER A 208 -7.22 14.01 8.67
C SER A 208 -6.22 12.88 8.84
N PHE A 209 -5.02 13.02 8.25
CA PHE A 209 -3.93 12.05 8.40
C PHE A 209 -3.36 12.06 9.82
N GLY A 210 -3.21 13.25 10.42
CA GLY A 210 -2.82 13.41 11.82
C GLY A 210 -3.77 12.75 12.81
N VAL A 211 -5.08 12.87 12.58
CA VAL A 211 -6.10 12.22 13.41
C VAL A 211 -5.96 10.70 13.37
N GLU A 212 -5.67 10.11 12.20
CA GLU A 212 -5.43 8.66 12.08
C GLU A 212 -4.18 8.23 12.85
N ILE A 213 -3.10 9.00 12.81
CA ILE A 213 -1.90 8.74 13.62
C ILE A 213 -2.26 8.75 15.12
N LEU A 214 -3.00 9.76 15.58
CA LEU A 214 -3.44 9.86 16.98
C LEU A 214 -4.33 8.68 17.38
N GLN A 215 -5.17 8.17 16.47
CA GLN A 215 -5.98 6.99 16.73
C GLN A 215 -5.11 5.74 16.90
N VAL A 216 -4.07 5.55 16.08
CA VAL A 216 -3.14 4.42 16.22
C VAL A 216 -2.35 4.54 17.52
N VAL A 217 -1.77 5.73 17.80
CA VAL A 217 -1.07 6.03 19.06
C VAL A 217 -1.97 5.74 20.27
N GLY A 218 -3.22 6.22 20.24
CA GLY A 218 -4.20 5.99 21.28
C GLY A 218 -4.41 4.49 21.54
N ARG A 219 -4.49 3.65 20.50
CA ARG A 219 -4.60 2.20 20.67
C ARG A 219 -3.35 1.62 21.34
N LEU A 220 -2.16 1.95 20.85
CA LEU A 220 -0.89 1.38 21.34
C LEU A 220 -0.57 1.74 22.80
N VAL A 221 -0.94 2.94 23.23
CA VAL A 221 -0.73 3.41 24.62
C VAL A 221 -1.67 2.71 25.60
N HIS A 222 -2.87 2.32 25.16
CA HIS A 222 -3.84 1.60 26.00
C HIS A 222 -3.67 0.08 25.99
N GLU A 223 -2.73 -0.45 25.21
CA GLU A 223 -2.39 -1.88 25.28
C GLU A 223 -1.80 -2.20 26.66
N PRO A 224 -2.39 -3.17 27.40
CA PRO A 224 -1.90 -3.54 28.72
C PRO A 224 -0.48 -4.10 28.60
N ARG A 225 0.43 -3.57 29.42
CA ARG A 225 1.82 -4.01 29.51
C ARG A 225 2.10 -4.39 30.96
N ASP A 226 2.85 -5.48 31.15
CA ASP A 226 3.29 -5.90 32.48
C ASP A 226 4.18 -4.81 33.12
N ASN A 227 4.16 -4.78 34.45
CA ASN A 227 4.75 -3.76 35.34
C ASN A 227 6.26 -3.49 35.12
N ASP A 228 6.62 -2.79 34.06
CA ASP A 228 7.96 -2.20 33.88
C ASP A 228 7.93 -0.70 34.16
N GLU A 229 9.00 -0.20 34.81
CA GLU A 229 9.24 1.24 35.01
C GLU A 229 9.41 2.01 33.68
N MET A 230 9.50 1.28 32.55
CA MET A 230 9.72 1.80 31.20
C MET A 230 8.49 1.58 30.31
N PHE A 231 8.12 2.60 29.54
CA PHE A 231 7.03 2.52 28.56
C PHE A 231 7.55 1.96 27.24
N TYR A 232 6.99 0.84 26.78
CA TYR A 232 7.27 0.26 25.45
C TYR A 232 6.06 0.40 24.53
N PHE A 233 6.24 0.21 23.21
CA PHE A 233 5.17 -0.04 22.23
C PHE A 233 5.59 -1.05 21.17
N ALA A 234 4.65 -1.84 20.66
CA ALA A 234 4.91 -2.69 19.50
C ALA A 234 4.82 -1.83 18.24
N ASP A 235 5.91 -1.76 17.48
CA ASP A 235 5.95 -1.03 16.22
C ASP A 235 4.95 -1.61 15.21
N PRO A 236 3.99 -0.84 14.69
CA PRO A 236 2.98 -1.36 13.76
C PRO A 236 3.55 -1.98 12.46
N ILE A 237 4.74 -1.55 12.05
CA ILE A 237 5.40 -2.01 10.82
C ILE A 237 6.24 -3.28 11.06
N SER A 238 7.19 -3.23 11.99
CA SER A 238 8.10 -4.37 12.24
C SER A 238 7.61 -5.35 13.31
N ASN A 239 6.61 -4.96 14.11
CA ASN A 239 6.16 -5.66 15.31
C ASN A 239 7.26 -5.83 16.40
N ILE A 240 8.35 -5.07 16.29
CA ILE A 240 9.42 -5.00 17.30
C ILE A 240 8.96 -4.13 18.48
N LEU A 241 9.32 -4.51 19.71
CA LEU A 241 9.07 -3.70 20.89
C LEU A 241 10.08 -2.55 20.99
N LEU A 242 9.60 -1.32 20.95
CA LEU A 242 10.37 -0.08 21.02
C LEU A 242 10.08 0.66 22.33
N ARG A 243 11.07 1.38 22.86
CA ARG A 243 10.95 2.12 24.12
C ARG A 243 10.55 3.59 23.87
N ILE A 244 9.60 4.10 24.65
CA ILE A 244 9.21 5.52 24.70
C ILE A 244 10.15 6.25 25.67
N GLY A 245 10.67 7.41 25.27
CA GLY A 245 11.49 8.26 26.14
C GLY A 245 12.98 7.88 26.22
N GLN A 246 13.50 7.12 25.25
CA GLN A 246 14.93 7.13 25.00
C GLN A 246 15.24 8.48 24.35
N ASP A 247 16.06 9.33 24.99
CA ASP A 247 16.57 10.59 24.45
C ASP A 247 17.42 10.29 23.21
N CYS A 248 16.78 9.96 22.10
CA CYS A 248 17.37 10.15 20.79
C CYS A 248 17.36 11.66 20.61
N ARG A 249 18.50 12.32 20.85
CA ARG A 249 18.73 13.74 20.55
C ARG A 249 18.74 13.97 19.02
N VAL A 250 17.77 13.40 18.32
CA VAL A 250 17.61 13.53 16.89
C VAL A 250 16.59 14.63 16.69
N THR A 251 17.09 15.83 16.46
CA THR A 251 16.27 16.93 15.94
C THR A 251 16.34 16.91 14.43
N TYR A 252 15.22 17.14 13.74
CA TYR A 252 15.24 17.29 12.29
C TYR A 252 15.31 18.78 11.90
N GLU A 253 16.32 19.17 11.12
CA GLU A 253 16.35 20.44 10.38
C GLU A 253 16.28 20.12 8.88
N ASP A 254 15.42 20.82 8.14
CA ASP A 254 15.19 20.61 6.70
C ASP A 254 14.96 19.14 6.30
N GLY A 255 14.29 18.36 7.14
CA GLY A 255 13.94 16.95 6.89
C GLY A 255 15.08 15.95 7.11
N LYS A 256 16.23 16.38 7.61
CA LYS A 256 17.38 15.51 7.93
C LYS A 256 17.67 15.50 9.43
N PRO A 257 18.12 14.36 9.98
CA PRO A 257 18.56 14.32 11.36
C PRO A 257 19.79 15.23 11.56
N VAL A 258 19.78 16.00 12.65
CA VAL A 258 20.87 16.84 13.13
C VAL A 258 21.45 16.18 14.38
N GLU A 259 22.77 16.00 14.40
CA GLU A 259 23.54 15.48 15.56
C GLU A 259 23.61 16.47 16.73
#